data_AF-R9PRU8-F1
#
_entry.id   AF-R9PRU8-F1
#
_cell.length_a   1.000
_cell.length_b   1.000
_cell.length_c   1.000
_cell.angle_alpha   90.00
_cell.angle_beta   90.00
_cell.angle_gamma   90.00
#
_symmetry.space_group_name_H-M   'P 1'
#
loop_
_entity.id
_entity.type
_entity.pdbx_description
1 polymer ?
#
loop_
_entity_poly.entity_id
_entity_poly.type
_entity_poly.pdbx_seq_one_letter_code
_entity_poly.pdbx_strand_id
1 'polypeptide(L)'
;MSLTITAAEKAILADLSIPPRPQVLLTITQETKKAEPDVAVIAEAIASDVGISGAVLQIVNSAAFRRLNEIKSIHQAVMTLGINRVFPIVKAVALKGAMPASKVLDKFWLEANLLASCAAATAEELGFESAKDNAYMLGLFHQAGVPALLQSFPEYESLLAEANDMGWTHLAERERSEYGTTHATVAALIAQQWSLPKVMIEAIYYQHDADGLFSSQELGKSSLLMLAILKIARIVAYRKLGVSSEEEAWQESYDGLLAFLNLEDQQLEDTLSAVLEAQA
;
A
#
# COMPACT_ATOMS: atom_id res chain seq x y z
N MET A 1 10.32 6.37 -14.89
CA MET A 1 9.21 6.08 -15.82
C MET A 1 8.08 7.02 -15.47
N SER A 2 7.55 7.80 -16.41
CA SER A 2 6.27 8.48 -16.24
C SER A 2 5.20 7.54 -16.78
N LEU A 3 4.33 7.01 -15.92
CA LEU A 3 3.20 6.19 -16.37
C LEU A 3 2.34 7.03 -17.31
N THR A 4 2.06 6.51 -18.51
CA THR A 4 1.21 7.19 -19.49
C THR A 4 -0.23 6.86 -19.17
N ILE A 5 -1.04 7.87 -18.85
CA ILE A 5 -2.41 7.68 -18.36
C ILE A 5 -3.39 7.58 -19.53
N THR A 6 -4.20 6.53 -19.56
CA THR A 6 -5.28 6.37 -20.55
C THR A 6 -6.49 7.25 -20.24
N ALA A 7 -7.38 7.45 -21.21
CA ALA A 7 -8.62 8.21 -20.98
C ALA A 7 -9.53 7.54 -19.92
N ALA A 8 -9.57 6.22 -19.90
CA ALA A 8 -10.34 5.44 -18.92
C ALA A 8 -9.76 5.59 -17.50
N GLU A 9 -8.43 5.46 -17.34
CA GLU A 9 -7.76 5.67 -16.07
C GLU A 9 -7.96 7.09 -15.53
N LYS A 10 -7.92 8.09 -16.43
CA LYS A 10 -8.18 9.47 -16.04
C LYS A 10 -9.61 9.67 -15.54
N ALA A 11 -10.59 8.98 -16.12
CA ALA A 11 -11.97 9.01 -15.66
C ALA A 11 -12.11 8.36 -14.27
N ILE A 12 -11.54 7.17 -14.07
CA ILE A 12 -11.53 6.47 -12.78
C ILE A 12 -10.90 7.33 -11.67
N LEU A 13 -9.76 7.99 -11.96
CA LEU A 13 -9.12 8.89 -11.00
C LEU A 13 -9.94 10.15 -10.71
N ALA A 14 -10.74 10.62 -11.66
CA ALA A 14 -11.62 11.77 -11.48
C ALA A 14 -12.90 11.40 -10.70
N ASP A 15 -13.40 10.18 -10.92
CA ASP A 15 -14.58 9.61 -10.25
C ASP A 15 -14.27 9.04 -8.86
N LEU A 16 -12.99 8.90 -8.50
CA LEU A 16 -12.51 8.73 -7.13
C LEU A 16 -12.85 9.98 -6.30
N SER A 17 -14.15 10.17 -6.06
CA SER A 17 -14.69 11.19 -5.19
C SER A 17 -14.40 10.72 -3.77
N ILE A 18 -13.21 11.08 -3.28
CA ILE A 18 -13.05 11.41 -1.86
C ILE A 18 -14.13 12.47 -1.61
N PRO A 19 -15.17 12.22 -0.79
CA PRO A 19 -16.35 13.06 -0.72
C PRO A 19 -15.93 14.51 -0.48
N PRO A 20 -16.74 15.47 -0.93
CA PRO A 20 -16.46 16.89 -0.77
C PRO A 20 -16.58 17.28 0.72
N ARG A 21 -15.56 16.93 1.51
CA ARG A 21 -15.16 17.35 2.86
C ARG A 21 -14.10 16.34 3.34
N PRO A 22 -12.88 16.78 3.63
CA PRO A 22 -12.68 17.71 4.73
C PRO A 22 -11.82 18.91 4.32
N GLN A 23 -12.13 20.09 4.87
CA GLN A 23 -11.27 21.26 4.80
C GLN A 23 -9.80 20.90 5.06
N VAL A 24 -9.56 19.89 5.90
CA VAL A 24 -8.27 19.24 6.14
C VAL A 24 -7.51 18.88 4.86
N LEU A 25 -8.03 18.04 3.96
CA LEU A 25 -7.30 17.64 2.76
C LEU A 25 -7.03 18.81 1.82
N LEU A 26 -7.97 19.74 1.70
CA LEU A 26 -7.82 20.96 0.89
C LEU A 26 -6.73 21.86 1.47
N THR A 27 -6.78 22.14 2.77
CA THR A 27 -5.78 22.93 3.50
C THR A 27 -4.41 22.29 3.33
N ILE A 28 -4.27 20.97 3.53
CA ILE A 28 -2.97 20.30 3.38
C ILE A 28 -2.48 20.34 1.93
N THR A 29 -3.36 20.10 0.95
CA THR A 29 -3.01 20.13 -0.48
C THR A 29 -2.61 21.54 -0.94
N GLN A 30 -3.25 22.59 -0.41
CA GLN A 30 -2.87 23.97 -0.68
C GLN A 30 -1.54 24.33 -0.02
N GLU A 31 -1.34 23.93 1.23
CA GLU A 31 -0.13 24.21 2.00
C GLU A 31 1.10 23.54 1.39
N THR A 32 0.97 22.27 1.00
CA THR A 32 2.05 21.50 0.35
C THR A 32 2.45 22.00 -1.03
N LYS A 33 1.64 22.86 -1.67
CA LYS A 33 1.97 23.51 -2.94
C LYS A 33 2.74 24.83 -2.78
N LYS A 34 2.86 25.35 -1.55
CA LYS A 34 3.62 26.58 -1.30
C LYS A 34 5.12 26.33 -1.44
N ALA A 35 5.87 27.38 -1.78
CA ALA A 35 7.33 27.32 -1.83
C ALA A 35 7.93 26.98 -0.45
N GLU A 36 7.28 27.43 0.61
CA GLU A 36 7.59 27.12 2.01
C GLU A 36 6.30 26.63 2.69
N PRO A 37 6.06 25.31 2.72
CA PRO A 37 4.91 24.74 3.42
C PRO A 37 4.99 24.94 4.93
N ASP A 38 3.92 25.45 5.56
CA ASP A 38 3.84 25.51 7.02
C ASP A 38 3.36 24.17 7.60
N VAL A 39 4.29 23.50 8.26
CA VAL A 39 4.06 22.21 8.91
C VAL A 39 3.03 22.31 10.04
N ALA A 40 2.96 23.43 10.75
CA ALA A 40 2.01 23.64 11.83
C ALA A 40 0.58 23.75 11.29
N VAL A 41 0.39 24.47 10.18
CA VAL A 41 -0.92 24.58 9.49
C VAL A 41 -1.42 23.20 9.06
N ILE A 42 -0.54 22.35 8.54
CA ILE A 42 -0.90 20.98 8.14
C ILE A 42 -1.25 20.14 9.37
N ALA A 43 -0.41 20.17 10.41
CA ALA A 43 -0.66 19.41 11.63
C ALA A 43 -1.98 19.81 12.30
N GLU A 44 -2.30 21.11 12.30
CA GLU A 44 -3.54 21.65 12.86
C GLU A 44 -4.75 21.30 11.99
N ALA A 45 -4.60 21.34 10.67
CA ALA A 45 -5.64 20.85 9.76
C ALA A 45 -5.96 19.37 10.05
N ILE A 46 -4.97 18.49 10.16
CA ILE A 46 -5.20 17.07 10.49
C ILE A 46 -5.81 16.95 11.89
N ALA A 47 -5.26 17.65 12.89
CA ALA A 47 -5.73 17.63 14.28
C ALA A 47 -7.20 18.10 14.43
N SER A 48 -7.68 18.95 13.53
CA SER A 48 -9.06 19.45 13.54
C SER A 48 -10.11 18.38 13.23
N ASP A 49 -9.70 17.24 12.67
CA ASP A 49 -10.56 16.09 12.44
C ASP A 49 -10.19 14.94 13.37
N VAL A 50 -11.09 14.63 14.31
CA VAL A 50 -10.88 13.61 15.35
C VAL A 50 -10.77 12.20 14.76
N GLY A 51 -11.52 11.90 13.70
CA GLY A 51 -11.51 10.58 13.05
C GLY A 51 -10.20 10.35 12.30
N ILE A 52 -9.78 11.34 11.51
CA ILE A 52 -8.49 11.30 10.81
C ILE A 52 -7.34 11.26 11.82
N SER A 53 -7.39 12.11 12.84
CA SER A 53 -6.35 12.16 13.87
C SER A 53 -6.19 10.85 14.62
N GLY A 54 -7.31 10.24 15.05
CA GLY A 54 -7.30 8.96 15.74
C GLY A 54 -6.70 7.85 14.88
N ALA A 55 -7.12 7.75 13.61
CA ALA A 55 -6.60 6.74 12.70
C ALA A 55 -5.13 6.96 12.34
N VAL A 56 -4.70 8.21 12.11
CA VAL A 56 -3.29 8.54 11.88
C VAL A 56 -2.47 8.18 13.12
N LEU A 57 -2.91 8.55 14.33
CA LEU A 57 -2.22 8.22 15.58
C LEU A 57 -2.12 6.71 15.83
N GLN A 58 -3.16 5.95 15.49
CA GLN A 58 -3.12 4.49 15.54
C GLN A 58 -2.06 3.92 14.59
N ILE A 59 -2.00 4.43 13.36
CA ILE A 59 -1.06 3.94 12.35
C ILE A 59 0.38 4.30 12.75
N VAL A 60 0.66 5.56 13.12
CA VAL A 60 2.03 6.01 13.47
C VAL A 60 2.55 5.46 14.80
N ASN A 61 1.68 4.87 15.64
CA ASN A 61 2.07 4.15 16.86
C ASN A 61 2.06 2.63 16.69
N SER A 62 1.74 2.12 15.50
CA SER A 62 1.84 0.69 15.21
C SER A 62 3.27 0.18 15.39
N ALA A 63 3.44 -1.13 15.56
CA ALA A 63 4.75 -1.76 15.75
C ALA A 63 5.77 -1.34 14.67
N ALA A 64 5.31 -1.12 13.44
CA ALA A 64 6.13 -0.69 12.31
C ALA A 64 6.79 0.69 12.49
N PHE A 65 6.13 1.61 13.21
CA PHE A 65 6.68 2.95 13.48
C PHE A 65 7.14 3.10 14.93
N ARG A 66 7.02 2.04 15.74
CA ARG A 66 7.20 2.08 17.20
C ARG A 66 8.59 2.59 17.54
N ARG A 67 8.63 3.72 18.25
CA ARG A 67 9.84 4.34 18.79
C ARG A 67 9.88 4.21 20.31
N LEU A 68 10.99 4.62 20.91
CA LEU A 68 11.16 4.68 22.37
C LEU A 68 10.03 5.42 23.10
N ASN A 69 9.38 6.39 22.45
CA ASN A 69 8.25 7.13 23.00
C ASN A 69 7.05 7.10 22.05
N GLU A 70 5.87 6.85 22.62
CA GLU A 70 4.58 6.95 21.93
C GLU A 70 4.32 8.37 21.41
N ILE A 71 3.77 8.47 20.21
CA ILE A 71 3.32 9.72 19.58
C ILE A 71 1.90 10.03 20.08
N LYS A 72 1.76 11.12 20.85
CA LYS A 72 0.50 11.48 21.53
C LYS A 72 -0.30 12.56 20.81
N SER A 73 0.25 13.17 19.77
CA SER A 73 -0.42 14.21 18.99
C SER A 73 0.02 14.22 17.54
N ILE A 74 -0.83 14.78 16.67
CA ILE A 74 -0.51 14.92 15.25
C ILE A 74 0.67 15.86 15.04
N HIS A 75 0.75 16.95 15.81
CA HIS A 75 1.91 17.83 15.77
C HIS A 75 3.21 17.06 16.08
N GLN A 76 3.19 16.19 17.10
CA GLN A 76 4.33 15.31 17.39
C GLN A 76 4.59 14.32 16.23
N ALA A 77 3.55 13.75 15.63
CA ALA A 77 3.68 12.85 14.49
C ALA A 77 4.40 13.53 13.31
N VAL A 78 3.94 14.72 12.93
CA VAL A 78 4.52 15.46 11.80
C VAL A 78 5.94 15.93 12.10
N MET A 79 6.24 16.38 13.32
CA MET A 79 7.60 16.78 13.71
C MET A 79 8.57 15.59 13.75
N THR A 80 8.09 14.40 14.10
CA THR A 80 8.94 13.21 14.33
C THR A 80 9.13 12.38 13.06
N LEU A 81 8.08 12.25 12.24
CA LEU A 81 8.07 11.45 11.01
C LEU A 81 8.28 12.30 9.75
N GLY A 82 8.03 13.60 9.85
CA GLY A 82 7.99 14.50 8.71
C GLY A 82 6.66 14.40 7.96
N ILE A 83 6.31 15.50 7.29
CA ILE A 83 5.05 15.60 6.56
C ILE A 83 4.92 14.59 5.43
N ASN A 84 6.04 14.22 4.79
CA ASN A 84 6.06 13.28 3.68
C ASN A 84 5.63 11.86 4.07
N ARG A 85 5.71 11.50 5.35
CA ARG A 85 5.22 10.21 5.88
C ARG A 85 3.80 10.31 6.40
N VAL A 86 3.46 11.40 7.08
CA VAL A 86 2.13 11.59 7.68
C VAL A 86 1.05 11.86 6.62
N PHE A 87 1.36 12.65 5.60
CA PHE A 87 0.34 13.09 4.63
C PHE A 87 -0.24 11.93 3.80
N PRO A 88 0.55 10.97 3.28
CA PRO A 88 -0.02 9.79 2.66
C PRO A 88 -0.99 9.03 3.57
N ILE A 89 -0.65 8.85 4.85
CA ILE A 89 -1.51 8.16 5.83
C ILE A 89 -2.85 8.89 5.96
N VAL A 90 -2.83 10.23 6.06
CA VAL A 90 -4.03 11.06 6.08
C VAL A 90 -4.90 10.84 4.84
N LYS A 91 -4.30 10.74 3.65
CA LYS A 91 -5.03 10.45 2.40
C LYS A 91 -5.64 9.05 2.40
N ALA A 92 -4.92 8.04 2.91
CA ALA A 92 -5.44 6.68 3.06
C ALA A 92 -6.68 6.66 3.95
N VAL A 93 -6.60 7.31 5.11
CA VAL A 93 -7.70 7.39 6.08
C VAL A 93 -8.91 8.12 5.48
N ALA A 94 -8.67 9.24 4.79
CA ALA A 94 -9.74 9.97 4.14
C ALA A 94 -10.38 9.20 2.98
N LEU A 95 -9.58 8.45 2.20
CA LEU A 95 -10.10 7.56 1.17
C LEU A 95 -10.95 6.44 1.78
N LYS A 96 -10.54 5.85 2.90
CA LYS A 96 -11.36 4.87 3.61
C LYS A 96 -12.68 5.48 4.09
N GLY A 97 -12.63 6.67 4.69
CA GLY A 97 -13.83 7.38 5.15
C GLY A 97 -14.75 7.87 4.02
N ALA A 98 -14.24 7.92 2.79
CA ALA A 98 -14.99 8.26 1.59
C ALA A 98 -15.95 7.16 1.15
N MET A 99 -15.59 5.92 1.44
CA MET A 99 -16.26 4.75 0.90
C MET A 99 -17.55 4.45 1.67
N PRO A 100 -18.59 3.94 0.99
CA PRO A 100 -19.77 3.44 1.68
C PRO A 100 -19.39 2.26 2.59
N ALA A 101 -20.15 2.07 3.66
CA ALA A 101 -20.00 0.88 4.50
C ALA A 101 -20.28 -0.38 3.66
N SER A 102 -19.28 -1.24 3.50
CA SER A 102 -19.38 -2.54 2.84
C SER A 102 -18.56 -3.55 3.62
N LYS A 103 -19.13 -4.75 3.82
CA LYS A 103 -18.42 -5.86 4.48
C LYS A 103 -17.18 -6.29 3.68
N VAL A 104 -17.25 -6.20 2.35
CA VAL A 104 -16.12 -6.51 1.46
C VAL A 104 -15.00 -5.50 1.70
N LEU A 105 -15.34 -4.22 1.81
CA LEU A 105 -14.37 -3.18 2.15
C LEU A 105 -13.82 -3.32 3.58
N ASP A 106 -14.63 -3.69 4.56
CA ASP A 106 -14.16 -3.90 5.93
C ASP A 106 -13.10 -5.03 5.99
N LYS A 107 -13.36 -6.15 5.30
CA LYS A 107 -12.39 -7.23 5.13
C LYS A 107 -11.13 -6.74 4.40
N PHE A 108 -11.29 -6.06 3.28
CA PHE A 108 -10.19 -5.48 2.51
C PHE A 108 -9.28 -4.58 3.35
N TRP A 109 -9.85 -3.68 4.17
CA TRP A 109 -9.05 -2.79 5.02
C TRP A 109 -8.31 -3.54 6.13
N LEU A 110 -8.90 -4.61 6.66
CA LEU A 110 -8.23 -5.46 7.64
C LEU A 110 -7.02 -6.18 7.02
N GLU A 111 -7.20 -6.71 5.80
CA GLU A 111 -6.13 -7.36 5.03
C GLU A 111 -5.00 -6.39 4.69
N ALA A 112 -5.33 -5.19 4.22
CA ALA A 112 -4.33 -4.15 3.92
C ALA A 112 -3.50 -3.76 5.15
N ASN A 113 -4.13 -3.69 6.33
CA ASN A 113 -3.42 -3.40 7.59
C ASN A 113 -2.50 -4.54 8.03
N LEU A 114 -2.96 -5.79 7.89
CA LEU A 114 -2.13 -6.96 8.16
C LEU A 114 -0.93 -6.97 7.21
N LEU A 115 -1.15 -6.76 5.91
CA LEU A 115 -0.10 -6.76 4.90
C LEU A 115 0.90 -5.63 5.12
N ALA A 116 0.46 -4.43 5.49
CA ALA A 116 1.34 -3.33 5.91
C ALA A 116 2.25 -3.73 7.09
N SER A 117 1.70 -4.45 8.06
CA SER A 117 2.45 -4.93 9.23
C SER A 117 3.45 -6.02 8.85
N CYS A 118 3.05 -6.98 8.00
CA CYS A 118 3.96 -7.98 7.43
C CYS A 118 5.08 -7.32 6.63
N ALA A 119 4.80 -6.32 5.79
CA ALA A 119 5.81 -5.65 4.98
C ALA A 119 6.86 -4.92 5.82
N ALA A 120 6.44 -4.28 6.90
CA ALA A 120 7.37 -3.68 7.86
C ALA A 120 8.27 -4.74 8.51
N ALA A 121 7.68 -5.84 8.99
CA ALA A 121 8.43 -6.94 9.60
C ALA A 121 9.38 -7.61 8.60
N THR A 122 8.96 -7.81 7.34
CA THR A 122 9.83 -8.34 6.28
C THR A 122 11.03 -7.44 6.02
N ALA A 123 10.85 -6.12 6.00
CA ALA A 123 11.97 -5.20 5.84
C ALA A 123 12.98 -5.31 6.99
N GLU A 124 12.50 -5.51 8.22
CA GLU A 124 13.32 -5.70 9.43
C GLU A 124 14.08 -7.04 9.39
N GLU A 125 13.39 -8.15 9.10
CA GLU A 125 13.98 -9.49 9.01
C GLU A 125 15.03 -9.61 7.89
N LEU A 126 14.82 -8.92 6.77
CA LEU A 126 15.80 -8.87 5.69
C LEU A 126 16.98 -7.90 5.97
N GLY A 127 17.02 -7.24 7.14
CA GLY A 127 18.08 -6.33 7.53
C GLY A 127 18.00 -4.93 6.89
N PHE A 128 16.85 -4.55 6.32
CA PHE A 128 16.60 -3.26 5.68
C PHE A 128 15.75 -2.32 6.54
N GLU A 129 16.14 -2.12 7.81
CA GLU A 129 15.41 -1.28 8.79
C GLU A 129 15.06 0.12 8.25
N SER A 130 15.96 0.74 7.48
CA SER A 130 15.72 2.06 6.89
C SER A 130 14.55 2.10 5.88
N ALA A 131 14.15 0.95 5.36
CA ALA A 131 13.03 0.79 4.43
C ALA A 131 11.71 0.46 5.13
N LYS A 132 11.70 0.20 6.44
CA LYS A 132 10.53 -0.26 7.20
C LYS A 132 9.29 0.63 7.04
N ASP A 133 9.44 1.94 7.23
CA ASP A 133 8.34 2.89 7.04
C ASP A 133 7.79 2.88 5.61
N ASN A 134 8.67 2.79 4.60
CA ASN A 134 8.25 2.72 3.20
C ASN A 134 7.56 1.39 2.90
N ALA A 135 8.03 0.29 3.49
CA ALA A 135 7.42 -1.02 3.37
C ALA A 135 6.02 -1.08 4.00
N TYR A 136 5.86 -0.49 5.19
CA TYR A 136 4.55 -0.35 5.81
C TYR A 136 3.58 0.45 4.92
N MET A 137 4.02 1.62 4.45
CA MET A 137 3.22 2.44 3.54
C MET A 137 2.91 1.67 2.25
N LEU A 138 3.86 0.90 1.72
CA LEU A 138 3.65 0.08 0.53
C LEU A 138 2.52 -0.91 0.77
N GLY A 139 2.53 -1.67 1.86
CA GLY A 139 1.44 -2.60 2.18
C GLY A 139 0.09 -1.89 2.39
N LEU A 140 0.08 -0.67 2.93
CA LEU A 140 -1.16 0.10 3.08
C LEU A 140 -1.73 0.60 1.75
N PHE A 141 -0.87 0.98 0.79
CA PHE A 141 -1.29 1.65 -0.44
C PHE A 141 -1.36 0.76 -1.67
N HIS A 142 -0.77 -0.43 -1.64
CA HIS A 142 -0.59 -1.24 -2.84
C HIS A 142 -1.90 -1.64 -3.55
N GLN A 143 -3.01 -1.67 -2.82
CA GLN A 143 -4.34 -1.95 -3.36
C GLN A 143 -5.28 -0.74 -3.32
N ALA A 144 -4.77 0.49 -3.23
CA ALA A 144 -5.60 1.71 -3.22
C ALA A 144 -6.47 1.88 -4.49
N GLY A 145 -6.18 1.14 -5.57
CA GLY A 145 -7.00 1.07 -6.77
C GLY A 145 -8.30 0.27 -6.61
N VAL A 146 -8.37 -0.67 -5.65
CA VAL A 146 -9.59 -1.48 -5.40
C VAL A 146 -10.78 -0.61 -5.01
N PRO A 147 -10.69 0.31 -4.02
CA PRO A 147 -11.76 1.26 -3.72
C PRO A 147 -12.16 2.12 -4.93
N ALA A 148 -11.19 2.51 -5.78
CA ALA A 148 -11.46 3.34 -6.93
C ALA A 148 -12.23 2.61 -8.04
N LEU A 149 -11.87 1.35 -8.30
CA LEU A 149 -12.61 0.49 -9.20
C LEU A 149 -14.01 0.18 -8.66
N LEU A 150 -14.15 -0.09 -7.36
CA LEU A 150 -15.43 -0.34 -6.72
C LEU A 150 -16.38 0.86 -6.83
N GLN A 151 -15.85 2.08 -6.69
CA GLN A 151 -16.63 3.31 -6.86
C GLN A 151 -17.04 3.54 -8.32
N SER A 152 -16.17 3.21 -9.27
CA SER A 152 -16.39 3.44 -10.70
C SER A 152 -17.29 2.37 -11.33
N PHE A 153 -17.27 1.15 -10.80
CA PHE A 153 -17.92 -0.03 -11.36
C PHE A 153 -18.66 -0.79 -10.25
N PRO A 154 -19.97 -0.56 -10.06
CA PRO A 154 -20.76 -1.24 -9.02
C PRO A 154 -20.69 -2.77 -9.07
N GLU A 155 -20.55 -3.34 -10.27
CA GLU A 155 -20.45 -4.78 -10.50
C GLU A 155 -19.13 -5.37 -9.98
N TYR A 156 -18.11 -4.54 -9.78
CA TYR A 156 -16.77 -4.95 -9.34
C TYR A 156 -16.77 -5.63 -7.98
N GLU A 157 -17.76 -5.38 -7.12
CA GLU A 157 -17.87 -6.06 -5.82
C GLU A 157 -17.93 -7.59 -5.97
N SER A 158 -18.62 -8.08 -7.00
CA SER A 158 -18.70 -9.52 -7.30
C SER A 158 -17.36 -10.08 -7.80
N LEU A 159 -16.64 -9.31 -8.63
CA LEU A 159 -15.33 -9.71 -9.14
C LEU A 159 -14.28 -9.72 -8.02
N LEU A 160 -14.32 -8.74 -7.11
CA LEU A 160 -13.43 -8.67 -5.96
C LEU A 160 -13.60 -9.87 -5.01
N ALA A 161 -14.80 -10.45 -4.93
CA ALA A 161 -15.04 -11.66 -4.16
C ALA A 161 -14.25 -12.87 -4.70
N GLU A 162 -13.97 -12.93 -6.00
CA GLU A 162 -13.19 -14.00 -6.64
C GLU A 162 -11.71 -14.00 -6.22
N ALA A 163 -11.18 -12.87 -5.72
CA ALA A 163 -9.75 -12.72 -5.39
C ALA A 163 -9.27 -13.71 -4.31
N ASN A 164 -10.12 -14.04 -3.33
CA ASN A 164 -9.77 -15.00 -2.28
C ASN A 164 -9.75 -16.45 -2.77
N ASP A 165 -10.51 -16.75 -3.82
CA ASP A 165 -10.68 -18.10 -4.33
C ASP A 165 -9.67 -18.39 -5.45
N MET A 166 -9.45 -17.42 -6.34
CA MET A 166 -8.66 -17.55 -7.56
C MET A 166 -7.33 -16.78 -7.52
N GLY A 167 -7.14 -15.90 -6.53
CA GLY A 167 -5.90 -15.13 -6.36
C GLY A 167 -5.93 -13.75 -7.02
N TRP A 168 -5.05 -12.87 -6.56
CA TRP A 168 -5.00 -11.47 -7.01
C TRP A 168 -4.46 -11.31 -8.42
N THR A 169 -3.55 -12.19 -8.87
CA THR A 169 -3.06 -12.21 -10.25
C THR A 169 -4.21 -12.48 -11.21
N HIS A 170 -5.05 -13.48 -10.92
CA HIS A 170 -6.24 -13.78 -11.71
C HIS A 170 -7.23 -12.61 -11.76
N LEU A 171 -7.47 -11.96 -10.60
CA LEU A 171 -8.31 -10.76 -10.54
C LEU A 171 -7.75 -9.65 -11.44
N ALA A 172 -6.44 -9.40 -11.42
CA ALA A 172 -5.82 -8.37 -12.24
C ALA A 172 -5.97 -8.65 -13.76
N GLU A 173 -5.92 -9.91 -14.18
CA GLU A 173 -6.17 -10.30 -15.57
C GLU A 173 -7.62 -10.06 -15.98
N ARG A 174 -8.57 -10.44 -15.12
CA ARG A 174 -10.01 -10.19 -15.33
C ARG A 174 -10.31 -8.70 -15.44
N GLU A 175 -9.77 -7.90 -14.54
CA GLU A 175 -9.91 -6.44 -14.59
C GLU A 175 -9.38 -5.85 -15.90
N ARG A 176 -8.22 -6.32 -16.35
CA ARG A 176 -7.63 -5.85 -17.60
C ARG A 176 -8.53 -6.17 -18.79
N SER A 177 -9.15 -7.35 -18.80
CA SER A 177 -10.08 -7.77 -19.84
C SER A 177 -11.41 -7.00 -19.80
N GLU A 178 -11.95 -6.75 -18.61
CA GLU A 178 -13.29 -6.15 -18.45
C GLU A 178 -13.28 -4.62 -18.47
N TYR A 179 -12.27 -3.99 -17.85
CA TYR A 179 -12.18 -2.55 -17.63
C TYR A 179 -11.01 -1.87 -18.36
N GLY A 180 -10.14 -2.64 -19.01
CA GLY A 180 -8.97 -2.10 -19.72
C GLY A 180 -7.86 -1.56 -18.81
N THR A 181 -7.95 -1.80 -17.50
CA THR A 181 -6.97 -1.39 -16.47
C THR A 181 -6.95 -2.43 -15.36
N THR A 182 -6.06 -2.28 -14.38
CA THR A 182 -6.01 -3.15 -13.19
C THR A 182 -5.99 -2.31 -11.93
N HIS A 183 -6.40 -2.89 -10.80
CA HIS A 183 -6.30 -2.23 -9.50
C HIS A 183 -4.85 -1.85 -9.17
N ALA A 184 -3.86 -2.64 -9.59
CA ALA A 184 -2.44 -2.33 -9.46
C ALA A 184 -2.05 -1.07 -10.27
N THR A 185 -2.54 -0.96 -11.50
CA THR A 185 -2.31 0.22 -12.36
C THR A 185 -2.93 1.46 -11.74
N VAL A 186 -4.21 1.38 -11.35
CA VAL A 186 -4.93 2.50 -10.71
C VAL A 186 -4.27 2.88 -9.37
N ALA A 187 -3.85 1.91 -8.56
CA ALA A 187 -3.13 2.15 -7.31
C ALA A 187 -1.79 2.88 -7.55
N ALA A 188 -1.03 2.50 -8.58
CA ALA A 188 0.21 3.17 -8.94
C ALA A 188 -0.01 4.62 -9.39
N LEU A 189 -1.09 4.89 -10.12
CA LEU A 189 -1.48 6.24 -10.50
C LEU A 189 -1.91 7.10 -9.30
N ILE A 190 -2.68 6.52 -8.37
CA ILE A 190 -3.03 7.17 -7.10
C ILE A 190 -1.76 7.47 -6.30
N ALA A 191 -0.86 6.50 -6.17
CA ALA A 191 0.43 6.65 -5.49
C ALA A 191 1.28 7.77 -6.12
N GLN A 192 1.30 7.87 -7.45
CA GLN A 192 1.98 8.94 -8.18
C GLN A 192 1.34 10.30 -7.90
N GLN A 193 0.01 10.40 -7.97
CA GLN A 193 -0.72 11.63 -7.63
C GLN A 193 -0.48 12.04 -6.17
N TRP A 194 -0.27 11.07 -5.29
CA TRP A 194 0.05 11.31 -3.88
C TRP A 194 1.52 11.62 -3.62
N SER A 195 2.35 11.65 -4.66
CA SER A 195 3.78 11.92 -4.58
C SER A 195 4.52 10.91 -3.69
N LEU A 196 4.09 9.65 -3.71
CA LEU A 196 4.82 8.56 -3.05
C LEU A 196 6.19 8.34 -3.72
N PRO A 197 7.18 7.80 -2.98
CA PRO A 197 8.47 7.45 -3.54
C PRO A 197 8.35 6.58 -4.80
N LYS A 198 9.15 6.91 -5.83
CA LYS A 198 9.17 6.20 -7.12
C LYS A 198 9.30 4.68 -6.95
N VAL A 199 10.15 4.23 -6.02
CA VAL A 199 10.37 2.81 -5.72
C VAL A 199 9.10 2.09 -5.26
N MET A 200 8.20 2.79 -4.56
CA MET A 200 6.90 2.24 -4.17
C MET A 200 5.93 2.23 -5.34
N ILE A 201 5.89 3.31 -6.14
CA ILE A 201 5.03 3.37 -7.33
C ILE A 201 5.35 2.20 -8.28
N GLU A 202 6.64 1.94 -8.52
CA GLU A 202 7.08 0.82 -9.35
C GLU A 202 6.70 -0.53 -8.72
N ALA A 203 6.94 -0.74 -7.41
CA ALA A 203 6.54 -1.97 -6.74
C ALA A 203 5.02 -2.22 -6.78
N ILE A 204 4.20 -1.17 -6.66
CA ILE A 204 2.73 -1.26 -6.76
C ILE A 204 2.31 -1.60 -8.19
N TYR A 205 2.92 -0.97 -9.20
CA TYR A 205 2.56 -1.20 -10.59
C TYR A 205 2.85 -2.65 -11.03
N TYR A 206 3.99 -3.19 -10.61
CA TYR A 206 4.50 -4.51 -11.00
C TYR A 206 4.14 -5.64 -10.01
N GLN A 207 3.24 -5.40 -9.05
CA GLN A 207 3.02 -6.32 -7.92
C GLN A 207 2.54 -7.73 -8.31
N HIS A 208 1.83 -7.87 -9.44
CA HIS A 208 1.27 -9.14 -9.94
C HIS A 208 2.08 -9.76 -11.07
N ASP A 209 3.14 -9.09 -11.51
CA ASP A 209 4.02 -9.63 -12.52
C ASP A 209 4.91 -10.68 -11.84
N ALA A 210 4.88 -11.90 -12.38
CA ALA A 210 5.40 -13.08 -11.71
C ALA A 210 6.73 -13.57 -12.28
N ASP A 211 6.97 -13.38 -13.58
CA ASP A 211 8.15 -13.91 -14.27
C ASP A 211 9.16 -12.83 -14.65
N GLY A 212 10.44 -13.16 -14.50
CA GLY A 212 11.55 -12.41 -15.06
C GLY A 212 11.86 -11.07 -14.41
N LEU A 213 10.97 -10.45 -13.63
CA LEU A 213 11.20 -9.08 -13.15
C LEU A 213 12.48 -8.92 -12.32
N PHE A 214 12.74 -9.86 -11.40
CA PHE A 214 13.94 -9.84 -10.55
C PHE A 214 15.25 -10.09 -11.31
N SER A 215 15.18 -10.65 -12.53
CA SER A 215 16.31 -10.87 -13.42
C SER A 215 16.37 -9.87 -14.58
N SER A 216 15.25 -9.21 -14.88
CA SER A 216 15.11 -8.17 -15.89
C SER A 216 15.71 -6.88 -15.35
N GLN A 217 16.58 -6.22 -16.13
CA GLN A 217 17.16 -4.93 -15.74
C GLN A 217 16.16 -3.78 -15.84
N GLU A 218 14.86 -4.06 -15.85
CA GLU A 218 13.77 -3.09 -16.02
C GLU A 218 13.60 -2.20 -14.78
N LEU A 219 13.82 -2.76 -13.59
CA LEU A 219 13.70 -2.07 -12.31
C LEU A 219 15.04 -1.87 -11.62
N GLY A 220 15.20 -0.72 -10.97
CA GLY A 220 16.35 -0.47 -10.10
C GLY A 220 16.30 -1.34 -8.84
N LYS A 221 17.47 -1.64 -8.25
CA LYS A 221 17.59 -2.49 -7.06
C LYS A 221 16.66 -2.09 -5.90
N SER A 222 16.48 -0.79 -5.66
CA SER A 222 15.58 -0.32 -4.58
C SER A 222 14.11 -0.60 -4.88
N SER A 223 13.68 -0.57 -6.14
CA SER A 223 12.31 -0.90 -6.54
C SER A 223 12.08 -2.41 -6.50
N LEU A 224 13.07 -3.21 -6.92
CA LEU A 224 13.06 -4.66 -6.75
C LEU A 224 13.02 -5.06 -5.27
N LEU A 225 13.73 -4.35 -4.39
CA LEU A 225 13.65 -4.60 -2.95
C LEU A 225 12.25 -4.34 -2.40
N MET A 226 11.60 -3.23 -2.81
CA MET A 226 10.21 -2.95 -2.42
C MET A 226 9.25 -4.02 -2.94
N LEU A 227 9.44 -4.49 -4.18
CA LEU A 227 8.64 -5.56 -4.77
C LEU A 227 8.86 -6.90 -4.03
N ALA A 228 10.09 -7.23 -3.67
CA ALA A 228 10.42 -8.42 -2.90
C ALA A 228 9.76 -8.41 -1.52
N ILE A 229 9.88 -7.29 -0.80
CA ILE A 229 9.20 -7.09 0.48
C ILE A 229 7.69 -7.25 0.33
N LEU A 230 7.09 -6.65 -0.72
CA LEU A 230 5.66 -6.74 -0.96
C LEU A 230 5.19 -8.19 -1.21
N LYS A 231 5.90 -8.94 -2.05
CA LYS A 231 5.57 -10.34 -2.36
C LYS A 231 5.69 -11.24 -1.14
N ILE A 232 6.77 -11.11 -0.36
CA ILE A 232 6.97 -11.83 0.90
C ILE A 232 5.87 -11.48 1.91
N ALA A 233 5.59 -10.19 2.10
CA ALA A 233 4.55 -9.74 3.03
C ALA A 233 3.17 -10.27 2.66
N ARG A 234 2.86 -10.31 1.35
CA ARG A 234 1.60 -10.85 0.84
C ARG A 234 1.48 -12.32 1.16
N ILE A 235 2.45 -13.16 0.78
CA ILE A 235 2.32 -14.61 1.02
C ILE A 235 2.18 -14.92 2.51
N VAL A 236 2.91 -14.22 3.39
CA VAL A 236 2.79 -14.38 4.84
C VAL A 236 1.40 -13.97 5.34
N ALA A 237 0.89 -12.81 4.89
CA ALA A 237 -0.44 -12.33 5.27
C ALA A 237 -1.54 -13.32 4.84
N TYR A 238 -1.49 -13.83 3.60
CA TYR A 238 -2.50 -14.75 3.08
C TYR A 238 -2.43 -16.13 3.75
N ARG A 239 -1.23 -16.65 4.02
CA ARG A 239 -1.05 -17.85 4.85
C ARG A 239 -1.66 -17.67 6.24
N LYS A 240 -1.44 -16.52 6.88
CA LYS A 240 -2.05 -16.21 8.19
C LYS A 240 -3.58 -16.18 8.15
N LEU A 241 -4.15 -15.69 7.05
CA LEU A 241 -5.60 -15.66 6.85
C LEU A 241 -6.18 -17.03 6.45
N GLY A 242 -5.33 -18.04 6.25
CA GLY A 242 -5.74 -19.38 5.80
C GLY A 242 -6.17 -19.42 4.34
N VAL A 243 -5.66 -18.49 3.52
CA VAL A 243 -5.98 -18.37 2.09
C VAL A 243 -4.78 -18.86 1.27
N SER A 244 -5.01 -19.82 0.38
CA SER A 244 -3.95 -20.47 -0.42
C SER A 244 -3.88 -20.01 -1.87
N SER A 245 -4.77 -19.10 -2.29
CA SER A 245 -4.89 -18.65 -3.69
C SER A 245 -3.66 -17.90 -4.21
N GLU A 246 -2.77 -17.46 -3.31
CA GLU A 246 -1.52 -16.75 -3.67
C GLU A 246 -0.31 -17.69 -3.83
N GLU A 247 -0.43 -18.98 -3.50
CA GLU A 247 0.72 -19.89 -3.51
C GLU A 247 1.29 -20.10 -4.92
N GLU A 248 0.45 -20.16 -5.95
CA GLU A 248 0.91 -20.33 -7.34
C GLU A 248 1.76 -19.13 -7.79
N ALA A 249 1.24 -17.91 -7.63
CA ALA A 249 1.97 -16.68 -7.95
C ALA A 249 3.24 -16.50 -7.10
N TRP A 250 3.23 -17.00 -5.85
CA TRP A 250 4.41 -17.04 -5.00
C TRP A 250 5.50 -17.94 -5.56
N GLN A 251 5.15 -19.17 -5.98
CA GLN A 251 6.11 -20.12 -6.58
C GLN A 251 6.76 -19.56 -7.85
N GLU A 252 5.99 -18.87 -8.70
CA GLU A 252 6.53 -18.24 -9.93
C GLU A 252 7.59 -17.17 -9.63
N SER A 253 7.46 -16.45 -8.51
CA SER A 253 8.42 -15.41 -8.11
C SER A 253 9.58 -15.95 -7.25
N TYR A 254 9.51 -17.19 -6.78
CA TYR A 254 10.33 -17.71 -5.69
C TYR A 254 11.83 -17.75 -6.03
N ASP A 255 12.20 -18.37 -7.15
CA ASP A 255 13.60 -18.46 -7.59
C ASP A 255 14.21 -17.08 -7.86
N GLY A 256 13.41 -16.18 -8.44
CA GLY A 256 13.82 -14.79 -8.70
C GLY A 256 14.09 -14.02 -7.41
N LEU A 257 13.29 -14.24 -6.38
CA LEU A 257 13.46 -13.64 -5.05
C LEU A 257 14.74 -14.15 -4.37
N LEU A 258 14.98 -15.46 -4.36
CA LEU A 258 16.19 -16.06 -3.79
C LEU A 258 17.44 -15.48 -4.45
N ALA A 259 17.47 -15.45 -5.78
CA ALA A 259 18.60 -14.91 -6.53
C ALA A 259 18.82 -13.41 -6.26
N PHE A 260 17.75 -12.61 -6.20
CA PHE A 260 17.84 -11.17 -5.97
C PHE A 260 18.28 -10.82 -4.54
N LEU A 261 17.71 -11.49 -3.54
CA LEU A 261 18.03 -11.28 -2.13
C LEU A 261 19.34 -11.97 -1.71
N ASN A 262 19.88 -12.84 -2.56
CA ASN A 262 21.04 -13.68 -2.27
C ASN A 262 20.81 -14.53 -1.01
N LEU A 263 19.68 -15.23 -1.00
CA LEU A 263 19.25 -16.14 0.06
C LEU A 263 19.21 -17.58 -0.44
N GLU A 264 19.46 -18.52 0.46
CA GLU A 264 19.13 -19.93 0.29
C GLU A 264 17.66 -20.18 0.69
N ASP A 265 17.07 -21.27 0.19
CA ASP A 265 15.69 -21.68 0.50
C ASP A 265 15.35 -21.62 1.98
N GLN A 266 16.21 -22.22 2.82
CA GLN A 266 15.98 -22.26 4.26
C GLN A 266 15.94 -20.86 4.88
N GLN A 267 16.78 -19.93 4.39
CA GLN A 267 16.82 -18.57 4.92
C GLN A 267 15.55 -17.78 4.54
N LEU A 268 15.00 -18.03 3.35
CA LEU A 268 13.72 -17.44 2.97
C LEU A 268 12.57 -18.01 3.81
N GLU A 269 12.50 -19.32 4.01
CA GLU A 269 11.48 -19.95 4.86
C GLU A 269 11.58 -19.52 6.34
N ASP A 270 12.80 -19.35 6.86
CA ASP A 270 13.04 -18.78 8.19
C ASP A 270 12.52 -17.33 8.26
N THR A 271 12.75 -16.53 7.21
CA THR A 271 12.21 -15.17 7.11
C THR A 271 10.69 -15.17 7.10
N LEU A 272 10.05 -16.04 6.31
CA LEU A 272 8.58 -16.16 6.27
C LEU A 272 8.00 -16.51 7.65
N SER A 273 8.65 -17.43 8.35
CA SER A 273 8.25 -17.86 9.70
C SER A 273 8.39 -16.74 10.72
N ALA A 274 9.52 -16.03 10.72
CA ALA A 274 9.75 -14.89 11.63
C ALA A 274 8.74 -13.75 11.40
N VAL A 275 8.46 -13.41 10.13
CA VAL A 275 7.45 -12.39 9.80
C VAL A 275 6.06 -12.82 10.27
N LEU A 276 5.71 -14.10 10.13
CA LEU A 276 4.43 -14.65 10.58
C LEU A 276 4.30 -14.59 12.11
N GLU A 277 5.34 -14.99 12.83
CA GLU A 277 5.41 -14.93 14.31
C GLU A 277 5.31 -13.50 14.83
N ALA A 278 5.90 -12.53 14.14
CA ALA A 278 5.80 -11.12 14.50
C ALA A 278 4.37 -10.55 14.42
N GLN A 279 3.43 -11.28 13.79
CA GLN A 279 2.02 -10.89 13.74
C GLN A 279 1.17 -11.54 14.85
N ALA A 280 1.74 -12.41 15.70
CA ALA A 280 0.99 -13.16 16.72
C ALA A 280 0.46 -12.29 17.87
#